data_AF-A0A537MLH6-F1
#
_entry.id   AF-A0A537MLH6-F1
#
_cell.length_a   1.000
_cell.length_b   1.000
_cell.length_c   1.000
_cell.angle_alpha   90.00
_cell.angle_beta   90.00
_cell.angle_gamma   90.00
#
_symmetry.space_group_name_H-M   'P 1'
#
loop_
_entity.id
_entity.type
_entity.pdbx_description
1 polymer ?
#
loop_
_entity_poly.entity_id
_entity_poly.type
_entity_poly.pdbx_seq_one_letter_code
_entity_poly.pdbx_strand_id
1 'polypeptide(L)'
;MSELPENLTPIRAAHLFDEAHLAAYMTANVDGFRPPLAILQFEGGQSNPTFHLTDGAGRMYVLRKKPPGKLLPSAHQVDREYRVIKA
;
A
#
# COMPACT_ATOMS: atom_id res chain seq x y z
N MET A 1 -15.14 13.52 8.94
CA MET A 1 -13.69 13.35 8.71
C MET A 1 -13.40 11.91 9.07
N SER A 2 -13.04 11.07 8.10
CA SER A 2 -12.80 9.64 8.39
C SER A 2 -11.57 9.55 9.31
N GLU A 3 -11.75 9.00 10.50
CA GLU A 3 -10.67 8.84 11.46
C GLU A 3 -9.62 7.87 10.89
N LEU A 4 -8.34 8.22 11.07
CA LEU A 4 -7.25 7.33 10.68
C LEU A 4 -7.24 6.11 11.62
N PRO A 5 -6.93 4.90 11.11
CA PRO A 5 -6.73 3.73 11.96
C PRO A 5 -5.69 4.01 13.05
N GLU A 6 -5.98 3.63 14.29
CA GLU A 6 -5.10 3.89 15.45
C GLU A 6 -3.74 3.16 15.36
N ASN A 7 -3.60 2.20 14.45
CA ASN A 7 -2.45 1.32 14.30
C ASN A 7 -1.56 1.66 13.09
N LEU A 8 -1.38 2.95 12.79
CA LEU A 8 -0.53 3.42 11.70
C LEU A 8 0.80 3.98 12.22
N THR A 9 1.87 3.64 11.50
CA THR A 9 3.25 4.02 11.79
C THR A 9 3.94 4.52 10.53
N PRO A 10 5.04 5.29 10.63
CA PRO A 10 5.92 5.54 9.50
C PRO A 10 6.41 4.23 8.87
N ILE A 11 6.71 4.25 7.56
CA ILE A 11 7.22 3.07 6.87
C ILE A 11 8.51 2.59 7.54
N ARG A 12 8.53 1.33 7.96
CA ARG A 12 9.71 0.72 8.57
C ARG A 12 10.82 0.57 7.53
N ALA A 13 12.07 0.76 7.93
CA ALA A 13 13.23 0.75 7.04
C ALA A 13 13.31 -0.49 6.13
N ALA A 14 12.97 -1.67 6.66
CA ALA A 14 12.96 -2.94 5.90
C ALA A 14 11.94 -2.99 4.75
N HIS A 15 10.98 -2.06 4.74
CA HIS A 15 9.87 -2.04 3.79
C HIS A 15 9.85 -0.78 2.93
N LEU A 16 10.88 0.06 2.98
CA LEU A 16 10.98 1.22 2.10
C LEU A 16 10.86 0.81 0.63
N PHE A 17 10.19 1.65 -0.14
CA PHE A 17 10.03 1.53 -1.59
C PHE A 17 9.93 2.92 -2.20
N ASP A 18 10.00 3.00 -3.51
CA ASP A 18 9.91 4.26 -4.23
C ASP A 18 8.45 4.75 -4.29
N GLU A 19 8.13 5.72 -3.44
CA GLU A 19 6.80 6.31 -3.34
C GLU A 19 6.42 7.12 -4.58
N ALA A 20 7.40 7.72 -5.26
CA ALA A 20 7.16 8.50 -6.48
C ALA A 20 6.78 7.59 -7.66
N HIS A 21 7.47 6.46 -7.80
CA HIS A 21 7.08 5.43 -8.78
C HIS A 21 5.70 4.85 -8.47
N LEU A 22 5.36 4.62 -7.20
CA LEU A 22 4.02 4.17 -6.83
C LEU A 22 2.96 5.23 -7.18
N ALA A 23 3.19 6.50 -6.85
CA ALA A 23 2.27 7.58 -7.17
C ALA A 23 2.05 7.70 -8.69
N ALA A 24 3.12 7.62 -9.49
CA ALA A 24 3.02 7.62 -10.96
C ALA A 24 2.21 6.42 -11.48
N TYR A 25 2.45 5.23 -10.94
CA TYR A 25 1.67 4.04 -11.27
C TYR A 25 0.19 4.21 -10.91
N MET A 26 -0.13 4.73 -9.72
CA MET A 26 -1.52 4.97 -9.30
C MET A 26 -2.21 6.00 -10.19
N THR A 27 -1.53 7.10 -10.57
CA THR A 27 -2.07 8.08 -11.52
C THR A 27 -2.42 7.47 -12.86
N ALA A 28 -1.62 6.51 -13.35
CA ALA A 28 -1.86 5.87 -14.63
C ALA A 28 -2.90 4.73 -14.58
N ASN A 29 -3.12 4.10 -13.42
CA ASN A 29 -3.86 2.84 -13.33
C ASN A 29 -5.08 2.87 -12.39
N VAL A 30 -5.25 3.91 -11.58
CA VAL A 30 -6.34 3.99 -10.59
C VAL A 30 -7.24 5.18 -10.93
N ASP A 31 -8.43 4.88 -11.42
CA ASP A 31 -9.39 5.91 -11.84
C ASP A 31 -9.73 6.90 -10.73
N GLY A 32 -9.49 8.17 -11.03
CA GLY A 32 -9.76 9.29 -10.13
C GLY A 32 -8.82 9.41 -8.94
N PHE A 33 -7.69 8.68 -8.92
CA PHE A 33 -6.59 8.96 -8.00
C PHE A 33 -6.04 10.38 -8.24
N ARG A 34 -5.76 11.11 -7.16
CA ARG A 34 -5.16 12.45 -7.25
C ARG A 34 -3.89 12.56 -6.41
N PRO A 35 -2.71 12.84 -6.99
CA PRO A 35 -1.52 13.13 -6.18
C PRO A 35 -1.71 14.42 -5.35
N PRO A 36 -0.93 14.63 -4.27
CA PRO A 36 0.16 13.78 -3.78
C PRO A 36 -0.31 12.51 -3.06
N LEU A 37 0.60 11.54 -2.93
CA LEU A 37 0.39 10.31 -2.18
C LEU A 37 0.99 10.45 -0.78
N ALA A 38 0.18 10.24 0.26
CA ALA A 38 0.65 10.05 1.63
C ALA A 38 0.59 8.56 1.99
N ILE A 39 1.63 8.05 2.64
CA ILE A 39 1.78 6.62 2.94
C ILE A 39 2.09 6.41 4.42
N LEU A 40 1.35 5.52 5.05
CA LEU A 40 1.61 5.02 6.39
C LEU A 40 1.61 3.49 6.37
N GLN A 41 2.33 2.86 7.30
CA GLN A 41 2.38 1.42 7.45
C GLN A 41 1.54 0.98 8.64
N PHE A 42 0.76 -0.09 8.48
CA PHE A 42 0.07 -0.71 9.61
C PHE A 42 1.07 -1.37 10.58
N GLU A 43 0.77 -1.33 11.88
CA GLU A 43 1.61 -1.97 12.88
C GLU A 43 1.70 -3.49 12.68
N GLY A 44 0.62 -4.13 12.23
CA GLY A 44 0.56 -5.55 11.88
C GLY A 44 1.05 -5.87 10.47
N GLY A 45 0.82 -7.12 10.02
CA GLY A 45 1.13 -7.53 8.64
C GLY A 45 2.59 -7.93 8.38
N GLN A 46 3.28 -8.53 9.35
CA GLN A 46 4.68 -8.97 9.18
C GLN A 46 4.88 -9.96 8.01
N SER A 47 3.88 -10.81 7.73
CA SER A 47 3.94 -11.76 6.60
C SER A 47 3.63 -11.14 5.24
N ASN A 48 2.87 -10.03 5.20
CA ASN A 48 2.55 -9.25 4.01
C ASN A 48 2.44 -7.78 4.43
N PRO A 49 3.52 -6.99 4.31
CA PRO A 49 3.51 -5.58 4.73
C PRO A 49 2.31 -4.84 4.12
N THR A 50 1.50 -4.26 4.99
CA THR A 50 0.29 -3.53 4.62
C THR A 50 0.49 -2.04 4.88
N PHE A 51 0.05 -1.21 3.93
CA PHE A 51 0.18 0.24 3.98
C PHE A 51 -1.18 0.91 3.76
N HIS A 52 -1.43 1.99 4.48
CA HIS A 52 -2.53 2.90 4.25
C HIS A 52 -2.03 4.03 3.35
N LEU A 53 -2.71 4.24 2.23
CA LEU A 53 -2.42 5.33 1.31
C LEU A 53 -3.55 6.34 1.34
N THR A 54 -3.21 7.62 1.30
CA THR A 54 -4.17 8.71 1.15
C THR A 54 -3.77 9.59 -0.02
N ASP A 55 -4.70 9.88 -0.91
CA ASP A 55 -4.46 10.78 -2.04
C ASP A 55 -4.76 12.24 -1.67
N GLY A 56 -4.42 13.17 -2.57
CA GLY A 56 -4.64 14.61 -2.40
C GLY A 56 -6.11 15.03 -2.33
N ALA A 57 -7.05 14.14 -2.69
CA ALA A 57 -8.49 14.33 -2.52
C ALA A 57 -9.04 13.71 -1.22
N GLY A 58 -8.17 13.10 -0.40
CA GLY A 58 -8.55 12.39 0.83
C GLY A 58 -9.11 11.00 0.60
N ARG A 59 -8.96 10.42 -0.60
CA ARG A 59 -9.33 9.03 -0.88
C ARG A 59 -8.32 8.10 -0.25
N MET A 60 -8.82 7.05 0.38
CA MET A 60 -8.02 6.08 1.12
C MET A 60 -7.88 4.78 0.33
N TYR A 61 -6.68 4.20 0.35
CA TYR A 61 -6.35 2.92 -0.28
C TYR A 61 -5.56 2.05 0.68
N VAL A 62 -5.59 0.75 0.43
CA VAL A 62 -4.74 -0.22 1.13
C VAL A 62 -3.82 -0.89 0.12
N LEU A 63 -2.52 -0.81 0.37
CA LEU A 63 -1.50 -1.52 -0.39
C LEU A 63 -0.98 -2.70 0.42
N ARG A 64 -0.92 -3.88 -0.18
CA ARG A 64 -0.30 -5.08 0.39
C ARG A 64 0.88 -5.49 -0.48
N LYS A 65 2.05 -5.62 0.13
CA LYS A 65 3.30 -6.00 -0.55
C LYS A 65 3.74 -7.39 -0.08
N LYS A 66 4.50 -8.11 -0.92
CA LYS A 66 5.24 -9.30 -0.50
C LYS A 66 6.36 -8.91 0.48
N PRO A 67 6.66 -9.74 1.50
CA PRO A 67 7.74 -9.45 2.44
C PRO A 67 9.11 -9.46 1.73
N PRO A 68 10.08 -8.64 2.19
CA PRO A 68 11.44 -8.66 1.67
C PRO A 68 12.15 -9.97 2.03
N GLY A 69 12.70 -10.68 1.05
CA GLY A 69 13.40 -11.96 1.26
C GLY A 69 13.51 -12.79 -0.03
N LYS A 70 14.35 -13.85 0.00
CA LYS A 70 14.51 -14.76 -1.14
C LYS A 70 13.21 -15.51 -1.37
N LEU A 71 12.44 -15.06 -2.36
CA LEU A 71 11.26 -15.76 -2.86
C LEU A 71 11.70 -17.14 -3.36
N LEU A 72 11.35 -18.20 -2.62
CA LEU A 72 11.44 -19.55 -3.17
C LEU A 72 10.50 -19.61 -4.38
N PRO A 73 10.91 -20.24 -5.51
CA PRO A 73 10.24 -20.14 -6.82
C PRO A 73 8.79 -20.64 -6.87
N SER A 74 8.25 -21.16 -5.77
CA SER A 74 6.88 -21.66 -5.65
C SER A 74 5.99 -20.83 -4.71
N ALA A 75 6.49 -19.71 -4.16
CA ALA A 75 5.76 -18.95 -3.15
C ALA A 75 5.05 -17.71 -3.72
N HIS A 76 3.72 -17.87 -3.86
CA HIS A 76 2.69 -16.83 -3.78
C HIS A 76 2.39 -15.99 -5.04
N GLN A 77 1.32 -16.39 -5.73
CA GLN A 77 0.51 -15.57 -6.63
C GLN A 77 -0.21 -14.44 -5.86
N VAL A 78 0.53 -13.43 -5.39
CA VAL A 78 -0.07 -12.15 -4.98
C VAL A 78 -0.67 -11.42 -6.20
N ASP A 79 -0.35 -11.88 -7.41
CA ASP A 79 -0.88 -11.37 -8.68
C ASP A 79 -2.39 -11.60 -8.86
N ARG A 80 -3.07 -12.29 -7.93
CA ARG A 80 -4.53 -12.55 -7.97
C ARG A 80 -5.38 -11.76 -6.97
N GLU A 81 -4.79 -10.96 -6.09
CA GLU A 81 -5.55 -10.22 -5.05
C GLU A 81 -5.74 -8.71 -5.35
N TYR A 82 -5.66 -8.28 -6.62
CA TYR A 82 -6.05 -6.90 -7.00
C TYR A 82 -7.58 -6.78 -7.10
N ARG A 83 -8.28 -7.08 -6.01
CA ARG A 83 -9.70 -6.78 -5.87
C ARG A 83 -9.82 -5.63 -4.87
N VAL A 84 -10.12 -4.45 -5.39
CA VAL A 84 -10.56 -3.32 -4.57
C VAL A 84 -11.83 -3.79 -3.85
N ILE A 85 -11.69 -4.20 -2.59
CA ILE A 85 -12.83 -4.45 -1.72
C ILE A 85 -13.38 -3.05 -1.40
N LYS A 86 -14.36 -2.64 -2.19
CA LYS A 86 -15.24 -1.51 -1.88
C LYS A 86 -16.20 -2.02 -0.80
N ALA A 87 -15.85 -1.76 0.47
CA ALA A 87 -16.82 -1.84 1.56
C ALA A 87 -17.72 -0.61 1.50
#